data_AF-A0A943TVL7-F1
#
_entry.id   AF-A0A943TVL7-F1
#
_cell.length_a   1.000
_cell.length_b   1.000
_cell.length_c   1.000
_cell.angle_alpha   90.00
_cell.angle_beta   90.00
_cell.angle_gamma   90.00
#
_symmetry.space_group_name_H-M   'P 1'
#
loop_
_entity.id
_entity.type
_entity.pdbx_description
1 polymer ?
#
loop_
_entity_poly.entity_id
_entity_poly.type
_entity_poly.pdbx_seq_one_letter_code
_entity_poly.pdbx_strand_id
1 'polypeptide(L)'
;MKKLFAILVALVCLFSLGTAALAEGEEMVPVCISVPEGWEAPCLWAWADDGTNAFAAWPGEEADPLGDTGWYYCYVPSFVQNIIVNANAGAVQTEGVVVEAGKAAWITVADDNTAAVSYDAQVDADIPEYVEKITVHAYVPLEWKTVNLWAWLDPDGTNAFDTWPGKAMTENENGWFTARVPNWVNSIIVSGNEGEVQTEDVAIEPKELWITVYDDLSYELAYEDPETAGVENITVYAQVPADWEGPCLWAWSAPDGTNAFAAWPGEAMTEADGWYALEAPGWINSVIINANEGGVQTTDLSVESGKDVWVVVTDAENASVSYEQPAGDAAEVESPAPEASPAATEAPAEAEGGSSATVWIIVAVVVVAVVVVAVVVSKKKKKD
;
A
#
# COMPACT_ATOMS: atom_id res chain seq x y z
N MET A 1 -3.60 -23.69 44.69
CA MET A 1 -3.46 -24.28 43.35
C MET A 1 -4.72 -23.99 42.53
N LYS A 2 -4.81 -22.80 41.90
CA LYS A 2 -5.89 -22.42 40.95
C LYS A 2 -5.67 -21.05 40.27
N LYS A 3 -4.44 -20.54 40.24
CA LYS A 3 -4.09 -19.26 39.59
C LYS A 3 -2.76 -19.35 38.83
N LEU A 4 -2.58 -20.40 38.02
CA LEU A 4 -1.34 -20.61 37.26
C LEU A 4 -1.59 -21.22 35.87
N PHE A 5 -2.81 -21.15 35.35
CA PHE A 5 -3.18 -21.78 34.06
C PHE A 5 -3.85 -20.84 33.05
N ALA A 6 -3.73 -19.51 33.24
CA ALA A 6 -4.31 -18.51 32.34
C ALA A 6 -3.26 -17.67 31.58
N ILE A 7 -1.98 -18.04 31.66
CA ILE A 7 -0.87 -17.28 31.01
C ILE A 7 -0.21 -18.10 29.88
N LEU A 8 -0.75 -19.27 29.54
CA LEU A 8 -0.19 -20.14 28.49
C LEU A 8 -1.03 -20.18 27.19
N VAL A 9 -2.02 -19.29 27.03
CA VAL A 9 -2.84 -19.20 25.81
C VAL A 9 -2.74 -17.83 25.13
N ALA A 10 -2.25 -16.79 25.84
CA ALA A 10 -2.04 -15.45 25.28
C ALA A 10 -0.63 -15.23 24.68
N LEU A 11 0.21 -16.27 24.63
CA LEU A 11 1.61 -16.19 24.16
C LEU A 11 1.86 -17.04 22.91
N VAL A 12 0.80 -17.51 22.26
CA VAL A 12 0.86 -18.29 21.00
C VAL A 12 0.17 -17.55 19.84
N CYS A 13 -0.42 -16.36 20.07
CA CYS A 13 -1.05 -15.55 19.01
C CYS A 13 -0.18 -14.37 18.54
N LEU A 14 1.12 -14.35 18.86
CA LEU A 14 2.07 -13.27 18.50
C LEU A 14 3.17 -13.74 17.53
N PHE A 15 2.93 -14.83 16.80
CA PHE A 15 3.82 -15.35 15.75
C PHE A 15 3.09 -15.55 14.42
N SER A 16 2.10 -14.72 14.13
CA SER A 16 1.47 -14.66 12.82
C SER A 16 1.35 -13.21 12.34
N LEU A 17 2.42 -12.44 12.48
CA LEU A 17 2.73 -11.46 11.43
C LEU A 17 3.04 -12.32 10.23
N GLY A 18 2.04 -12.46 9.36
CA GLY A 18 2.16 -13.15 8.09
C GLY A 18 3.32 -12.51 7.36
N THR A 19 4.47 -13.14 7.46
CA THR A 19 5.44 -13.10 6.38
C THR A 19 4.60 -13.41 5.16
N ALA A 20 4.48 -12.49 4.22
CA ALA A 20 4.23 -12.85 2.83
C ALA A 20 5.48 -13.61 2.36
N ALA A 21 5.77 -14.74 3.03
CA ALA A 21 6.54 -15.80 2.47
C ALA A 21 5.66 -16.27 1.33
N LEU A 22 6.05 -15.91 0.10
CA LEU A 22 5.84 -16.79 -1.03
C LEU A 22 6.06 -18.20 -0.48
N ALA A 23 5.00 -19.00 -0.41
CA ALA A 23 5.10 -20.30 0.22
C ALA A 23 6.21 -21.07 -0.49
N GLU A 24 7.19 -21.61 0.26
CA GLU A 24 8.23 -22.45 -0.34
C GLU A 24 7.55 -23.52 -1.22
N GLY A 25 7.74 -23.44 -2.53
CA GLY A 25 7.14 -24.35 -3.50
C GLY A 25 5.90 -23.86 -4.25
N GLU A 26 5.59 -22.57 -4.23
CA GLU A 26 4.56 -21.98 -5.09
C GLU A 26 4.96 -22.08 -6.57
N GLU A 27 4.14 -22.74 -7.38
CA GLU A 27 4.38 -22.88 -8.82
C GLU A 27 4.24 -21.51 -9.48
N MET A 28 5.30 -21.03 -10.13
CA MET A 28 5.34 -19.73 -10.80
C MET A 28 5.15 -19.92 -12.31
N VAL A 29 4.38 -19.02 -12.93
CA VAL A 29 4.16 -19.00 -14.38
C VAL A 29 4.62 -17.68 -14.98
N PRO A 30 5.24 -17.70 -16.18
CA PRO A 30 5.69 -16.47 -16.81
C PRO A 30 4.52 -15.74 -17.47
N VAL A 31 4.49 -14.43 -17.28
CA VAL A 31 3.62 -13.50 -18.00
C VAL A 31 4.52 -12.60 -18.82
N CYS A 32 4.35 -12.66 -20.14
CA CYS A 32 5.07 -11.81 -21.08
C CYS A 32 4.18 -10.63 -21.47
N ILE A 33 4.75 -9.43 -21.50
CA ILE A 33 4.03 -8.20 -21.84
C ILE A 33 4.70 -7.42 -22.96
N SER A 34 3.88 -6.83 -23.83
CA SER A 34 4.29 -5.81 -24.79
C SER A 34 3.52 -4.53 -24.45
N VAL A 35 4.26 -3.45 -24.21
CA VAL A 35 3.71 -2.16 -23.76
C VAL A 35 3.94 -1.06 -24.81
N PRO A 36 3.10 -0.01 -24.83
CA PRO A 36 3.27 1.14 -25.73
C PRO A 36 4.60 1.87 -25.56
N GLU A 37 4.97 2.65 -26.58
CA GLU A 37 6.12 3.55 -26.48
C GLU A 37 5.89 4.60 -25.37
N GLY A 38 6.90 4.83 -24.54
CA GLY A 38 6.83 5.76 -23.40
C GLY A 38 6.36 5.14 -22.08
N TRP A 39 6.06 3.84 -22.07
CA TRP A 39 5.95 3.05 -20.83
C TRP A 39 7.36 2.61 -20.41
N GLU A 40 7.92 3.26 -19.40
CA GLU A 40 9.23 2.97 -18.83
C GLU A 40 9.08 2.08 -17.59
N ALA A 41 9.97 1.10 -17.44
CA ALA A 41 9.97 0.12 -16.33
C ALA A 41 8.57 -0.50 -16.08
N PRO A 42 8.03 -1.28 -17.03
CA PRO A 42 6.70 -1.84 -16.86
C PRO A 42 6.67 -2.86 -15.71
N CYS A 43 5.61 -2.83 -14.91
CA CYS A 43 5.38 -3.70 -13.77
C CYS A 43 4.06 -4.47 -13.90
N LEU A 44 3.95 -5.57 -13.16
CA LEU A 44 2.71 -6.32 -12.98
C LEU A 44 2.22 -6.20 -11.54
N TRP A 45 0.97 -5.78 -11.37
CA TRP A 45 0.20 -6.05 -10.16
C TRP A 45 -0.73 -7.22 -10.44
N ALA A 46 -0.77 -8.23 -9.57
CA ALA A 46 -1.47 -9.48 -9.86
C ALA A 46 -2.16 -10.06 -8.63
N TRP A 47 -3.34 -10.66 -8.82
CA TRP A 47 -4.14 -11.24 -7.73
C TRP A 47 -5.05 -12.39 -8.22
N ALA A 48 -5.54 -13.20 -7.28
CA ALA A 48 -6.60 -14.20 -7.49
C ALA A 48 -8.00 -13.59 -7.35
N ASP A 49 -9.03 -14.27 -7.85
CA ASP A 49 -10.43 -13.84 -7.73
C ASP A 49 -10.91 -13.73 -6.26
N ASP A 50 -10.24 -14.42 -5.33
CA ASP A 50 -10.52 -14.34 -3.89
C ASP A 50 -9.83 -13.16 -3.19
N GLY A 51 -9.11 -12.31 -3.95
CA GLY A 51 -8.41 -11.14 -3.44
C GLY A 51 -6.98 -11.39 -2.95
N THR A 52 -6.48 -12.63 -3.04
CA THR A 52 -5.09 -12.95 -2.70
C THR A 52 -4.12 -12.26 -3.66
N ASN A 53 -3.27 -11.37 -3.15
CA ASN A 53 -2.28 -10.64 -3.93
C ASN A 53 -1.02 -11.47 -4.18
N ALA A 54 -0.43 -11.32 -5.36
CA ALA A 54 0.86 -11.91 -5.72
C ALA A 54 2.06 -11.12 -5.17
N PHE A 55 1.87 -9.82 -4.92
CA PHE A 55 2.94 -8.91 -4.53
C PHE A 55 2.53 -8.10 -3.30
N ALA A 56 3.51 -7.76 -2.47
CA ALA A 56 3.27 -7.09 -1.20
C ALA A 56 2.86 -5.61 -1.35
N ALA A 57 3.32 -4.94 -2.41
CA ALA A 57 3.12 -3.51 -2.61
C ALA A 57 2.93 -3.16 -4.08
N TRP A 58 2.10 -2.15 -4.35
CA TRP A 58 2.01 -1.51 -5.65
C TRP A 58 3.34 -0.77 -5.98
N PRO A 59 3.84 -0.73 -7.23
CA PRO A 59 3.24 -1.18 -8.50
C PRO A 59 3.35 -2.68 -8.81
N GLY A 60 3.77 -3.49 -7.84
CA GLY A 60 4.05 -4.91 -8.03
C GLY A 60 5.47 -5.15 -8.58
N GLU A 61 5.65 -6.23 -9.34
CA GLU A 61 6.98 -6.64 -9.80
C GLU A 61 7.32 -6.04 -11.17
N GLU A 62 8.51 -5.42 -11.28
CA GLU A 62 9.07 -4.93 -12.54
C GLU A 62 9.37 -6.10 -13.49
N ALA A 63 8.91 -5.99 -14.73
CA ALA A 63 9.15 -6.97 -15.76
C ALA A 63 10.54 -6.79 -16.39
N ASP A 64 11.28 -7.88 -16.49
CA ASP A 64 12.61 -7.91 -17.11
C ASP A 64 12.47 -7.95 -18.66
N PRO A 65 13.36 -7.30 -19.43
CA PRO A 65 13.33 -7.36 -20.88
C PRO A 65 13.58 -8.79 -21.38
N LEU A 66 12.75 -9.26 -22.31
CA LEU A 66 12.91 -10.56 -22.97
C LEU A 66 13.87 -10.42 -24.16
N GLY A 67 15.16 -10.29 -23.86
CA GLY A 67 16.20 -10.03 -24.87
C GLY A 67 15.90 -8.79 -25.71
N ASP A 68 16.18 -8.85 -27.01
CA ASP A 68 15.94 -7.74 -27.96
C ASP A 68 14.57 -7.82 -28.65
N THR A 69 13.60 -8.56 -28.09
CA THR A 69 12.31 -8.85 -28.75
C THR A 69 11.32 -7.69 -28.70
N GLY A 70 11.56 -6.71 -27.82
CA GLY A 70 10.58 -5.66 -27.48
C GLY A 70 9.48 -6.13 -26.51
N TRP A 71 9.55 -7.38 -26.02
CA TRP A 71 8.71 -7.89 -24.96
C TRP A 71 9.45 -7.86 -23.62
N TYR A 72 8.68 -7.87 -22.54
CA TYR A 72 9.14 -8.04 -21.18
C TYR A 72 8.52 -9.30 -20.59
N TYR A 73 9.09 -9.82 -19.51
CA TYR A 73 8.53 -10.95 -18.78
C TYR A 73 8.62 -10.74 -17.27
N CYS A 74 7.63 -11.26 -16.56
CA CYS A 74 7.61 -11.33 -15.10
C CYS A 74 6.97 -12.66 -14.70
N TYR A 75 7.42 -13.23 -13.58
CA TYR A 75 6.79 -14.42 -13.03
C TYR A 75 5.71 -14.02 -12.02
N VAL A 76 4.59 -14.72 -12.07
CA VAL A 76 3.49 -14.59 -11.10
C VAL A 76 3.14 -15.96 -10.52
N PRO A 77 2.62 -16.04 -9.29
CA PRO A 77 2.10 -17.28 -8.74
C PRO A 77 1.02 -17.90 -9.65
N SER A 78 1.00 -19.22 -9.73
CA SER A 78 0.06 -19.97 -10.58
C SER A 78 -1.41 -19.77 -10.19
N PHE A 79 -1.71 -19.27 -8.99
CA PHE A 79 -3.09 -18.95 -8.60
C PHE A 79 -3.63 -17.69 -9.30
N VAL A 80 -2.78 -16.85 -9.89
CA VAL A 80 -3.16 -15.54 -10.41
C VAL A 80 -4.21 -15.67 -11.52
N GLN A 81 -5.25 -14.85 -11.40
CA GLN A 81 -6.38 -14.80 -12.33
C GLN A 81 -6.61 -13.40 -12.87
N ASN A 82 -6.04 -12.38 -12.23
CA ASN A 82 -6.20 -10.99 -12.60
C ASN A 82 -4.84 -10.28 -12.57
N ILE A 83 -4.59 -9.45 -13.57
CA ILE A 83 -3.34 -8.72 -13.74
C ILE A 83 -3.64 -7.29 -14.17
N ILE A 84 -2.96 -6.31 -13.56
CA ILE A 84 -2.82 -4.97 -14.10
C ILE A 84 -1.39 -4.83 -14.62
N VAL A 85 -1.26 -4.45 -15.90
CA VAL A 85 0.02 -4.03 -16.46
C VAL A 85 0.12 -2.53 -16.25
N ASN A 86 1.19 -2.08 -15.60
CA ASN A 86 1.43 -0.66 -15.35
C ASN A 86 2.88 -0.28 -15.71
N ALA A 87 3.17 1.02 -15.77
CA ALA A 87 4.52 1.54 -16.00
C ALA A 87 4.67 2.94 -15.40
N ASN A 88 5.87 3.51 -15.50
CA ASN A 88 6.19 4.85 -15.01
C ASN A 88 5.85 5.00 -13.52
N ALA A 89 6.30 4.04 -12.70
CA ALA A 89 5.95 3.93 -11.27
C ALA A 89 4.44 3.91 -11.01
N GLY A 90 3.67 3.21 -11.86
CA GLY A 90 2.22 3.09 -11.74
C GLY A 90 1.41 4.27 -12.27
N ALA A 91 2.05 5.30 -12.85
CA ALA A 91 1.35 6.48 -13.38
C ALA A 91 0.48 6.17 -14.60
N VAL A 92 0.78 5.09 -15.33
CA VAL A 92 -0.04 4.57 -16.44
C VAL A 92 -0.31 3.09 -16.22
N GLN A 93 -1.53 2.64 -16.52
CA GLN A 93 -1.95 1.26 -16.27
C GLN A 93 -3.13 0.85 -17.16
N THR A 94 -3.25 -0.46 -17.35
CA THR A 94 -4.47 -1.11 -17.88
C THR A 94 -5.56 -1.15 -16.81
N GLU A 95 -6.79 -1.46 -17.20
CA GLU A 95 -7.75 -2.06 -16.26
C GLU A 95 -7.29 -3.48 -15.86
N GLY A 96 -8.04 -4.13 -14.95
CA GLY A 96 -7.80 -5.52 -14.60
C GLY A 96 -7.98 -6.45 -15.82
N VAL A 97 -6.92 -7.15 -16.18
CA VAL A 97 -6.84 -8.13 -17.26
C VAL A 97 -7.04 -9.52 -16.68
N VAL A 98 -8.09 -10.21 -17.10
CA VAL A 98 -8.36 -11.58 -16.67
C VAL A 98 -7.45 -12.56 -17.42
N VAL A 99 -6.78 -13.43 -16.68
CA VAL A 99 -5.90 -14.50 -17.18
C VAL A 99 -6.33 -15.86 -16.63
N GLU A 100 -5.83 -16.94 -17.23
CA GLU A 100 -6.13 -18.29 -16.77
C GLU A 100 -5.04 -18.73 -15.78
N ALA A 101 -5.46 -19.08 -14.56
CA ALA A 101 -4.57 -19.59 -13.52
C ALA A 101 -3.72 -20.76 -14.03
N GLY A 102 -2.44 -20.76 -13.65
CA GLY A 102 -1.48 -21.81 -13.97
C GLY A 102 -1.03 -21.85 -15.43
N LYS A 103 -1.31 -20.82 -16.23
CA LYS A 103 -0.88 -20.74 -17.63
C LYS A 103 0.04 -19.56 -17.87
N ALA A 104 1.09 -19.82 -18.64
CA ALA A 104 1.90 -18.77 -19.23
C ALA A 104 1.02 -17.91 -20.15
N ALA A 105 1.10 -16.60 -20.00
CA ALA A 105 0.26 -15.64 -20.73
C ALA A 105 1.09 -14.60 -21.44
N TRP A 106 0.58 -14.12 -22.58
CA TRP A 106 1.16 -13.04 -23.37
C TRP A 106 0.13 -11.92 -23.46
N ILE A 107 0.46 -10.76 -22.90
CA ILE A 107 -0.43 -9.60 -22.81
C ILE A 107 0.11 -8.50 -23.73
N THR A 108 -0.69 -8.06 -24.69
CA THR A 108 -0.38 -6.89 -25.52
C THR A 108 -1.21 -5.71 -25.05
N VAL A 109 -0.56 -4.63 -24.62
CA VAL A 109 -1.19 -3.38 -24.21
C VAL A 109 -1.16 -2.39 -25.37
N ALA A 110 -2.32 -1.81 -25.70
CA ALA A 110 -2.48 -0.81 -26.75
C ALA A 110 -2.30 0.63 -26.20
N ASP A 111 -2.17 1.61 -27.11
CA ASP A 111 -1.97 3.03 -26.75
C ASP A 111 -3.13 3.64 -25.95
N ASP A 112 -4.32 3.04 -26.00
CA ASP A 112 -5.50 3.44 -25.22
C ASP A 112 -5.64 2.66 -23.90
N ASN A 113 -4.57 1.98 -23.47
CA ASN A 113 -4.46 1.14 -22.27
C ASN A 113 -5.35 -0.11 -22.27
N THR A 114 -6.00 -0.45 -23.39
CA THR A 114 -6.69 -1.74 -23.51
C THR A 114 -5.67 -2.86 -23.68
N ALA A 115 -5.99 -4.05 -23.20
CA ALA A 115 -5.10 -5.20 -23.24
C ALA A 115 -5.74 -6.42 -23.91
N ALA A 116 -4.94 -7.20 -24.62
CA ALA A 116 -5.34 -8.47 -25.22
C ALA A 116 -4.46 -9.61 -24.70
N VAL A 117 -5.07 -10.73 -24.32
CA VAL A 117 -4.39 -11.93 -23.80
C VAL A 117 -4.29 -13.00 -24.87
N SER A 118 -3.12 -13.62 -24.97
CA SER A 118 -2.85 -14.83 -25.74
C SER A 118 -2.14 -15.86 -24.88
N TYR A 119 -2.38 -17.15 -25.13
CA TYR A 119 -1.66 -18.25 -24.49
C TYR A 119 -0.66 -18.93 -25.44
N ASP A 120 -0.61 -18.47 -26.69
CA ASP A 120 0.40 -18.88 -27.65
C ASP A 120 1.58 -17.90 -27.58
N ALA A 121 2.81 -18.42 -27.73
CA ALA A 121 4.00 -17.59 -27.78
C ALA A 121 3.92 -16.54 -28.90
N GLN A 122 4.22 -15.28 -28.58
CA GLN A 122 4.15 -14.17 -29.53
C GLN A 122 5.49 -13.89 -30.23
N VAL A 123 6.59 -14.36 -29.64
CA VAL A 123 7.94 -14.29 -30.23
C VAL A 123 8.67 -15.62 -30.08
N ASP A 124 9.64 -15.84 -30.97
CA ASP A 124 10.55 -16.98 -30.92
C ASP A 124 11.76 -16.64 -30.03
N ALA A 125 11.54 -16.66 -28.72
CA ALA A 125 12.56 -16.42 -27.71
C ALA A 125 12.32 -17.32 -26.49
N ASP A 126 13.39 -17.85 -25.92
CA ASP A 126 13.33 -18.62 -24.69
C ASP A 126 13.10 -17.68 -23.50
N ILE A 127 12.03 -17.94 -22.73
CA ILE A 127 11.77 -17.21 -21.48
C ILE A 127 12.75 -17.75 -20.43
N PRO A 128 13.54 -16.89 -19.76
CA PRO A 128 14.44 -17.32 -18.70
C PRO A 128 13.71 -18.09 -17.59
N GLU A 129 14.36 -19.11 -17.03
CA GLU A 129 13.79 -19.88 -15.91
C GLU A 129 13.56 -18.99 -14.68
N TYR A 130 12.53 -19.33 -13.89
CA TYR A 130 12.25 -18.62 -12.65
C TYR A 130 13.42 -18.75 -11.67
N VAL A 131 13.88 -17.61 -11.18
CA VAL A 131 14.84 -17.51 -10.09
C VAL A 131 14.17 -16.67 -9.02
N GLU A 132 13.95 -17.26 -7.85
CA GLU A 132 13.43 -16.54 -6.70
C GLU A 132 14.40 -15.42 -6.29
N LYS A 133 13.88 -14.24 -6.00
CA LYS A 133 14.66 -13.05 -5.67
C LYS A 133 14.34 -12.56 -4.26
N ILE A 134 15.34 -12.05 -3.57
CA ILE A 134 15.23 -11.31 -2.31
C ILE A 134 15.35 -9.81 -2.57
N THR A 135 14.74 -9.00 -1.72
CA THR A 135 14.80 -7.54 -1.81
C THR A 135 15.91 -7.01 -0.91
N VAL A 136 16.72 -6.09 -1.43
CA VAL A 136 17.76 -5.38 -0.68
C VAL A 136 17.40 -3.89 -0.68
N HIS A 137 17.26 -3.34 0.53
CA HIS A 137 17.01 -1.93 0.78
C HIS A 137 18.29 -1.27 1.26
N ALA A 138 18.73 -0.19 0.62
CA ALA A 138 19.95 0.54 0.96
C ALA A 138 19.67 2.00 1.27
N TYR A 139 20.07 2.46 2.46
CA TYR A 139 20.07 3.88 2.81
C TYR A 139 21.51 4.39 2.77
N VAL A 140 21.79 5.38 1.92
CA VAL A 140 23.17 5.78 1.57
C VAL A 140 23.42 7.27 1.80
N PRO A 141 24.68 7.72 1.83
CA PRO A 141 25.01 9.14 1.93
C PRO A 141 24.43 9.97 0.78
N LEU A 142 23.92 11.16 1.10
CA LEU A 142 23.29 12.10 0.15
C LEU A 142 24.21 12.57 -0.99
N GLU A 143 25.52 12.35 -0.86
CA GLU A 143 26.52 12.68 -1.89
C GLU A 143 26.61 11.64 -3.01
N TRP A 144 25.98 10.46 -2.84
CA TRP A 144 25.89 9.42 -3.86
C TRP A 144 24.80 9.79 -4.86
N LYS A 145 25.17 9.97 -6.13
CA LYS A 145 24.25 10.37 -7.21
C LYS A 145 23.57 9.20 -7.89
N THR A 146 24.20 8.05 -7.84
CA THR A 146 23.67 6.77 -8.30
C THR A 146 23.97 5.75 -7.22
N VAL A 147 23.12 4.74 -7.10
CA VAL A 147 23.31 3.62 -6.20
C VAL A 147 23.18 2.34 -7.00
N ASN A 148 24.12 1.42 -6.81
CA ASN A 148 24.18 0.17 -7.54
C ASN A 148 24.48 -0.97 -6.56
N LEU A 149 23.86 -2.11 -6.82
CA LEU A 149 24.02 -3.34 -6.06
C LEU A 149 24.79 -4.37 -6.87
N TRP A 150 25.91 -4.83 -6.33
CA TRP A 150 26.60 -6.02 -6.80
C TRP A 150 26.31 -7.18 -5.85
N ALA A 151 26.11 -8.38 -6.38
CA ALA A 151 25.76 -9.56 -5.58
C ALA A 151 26.35 -10.83 -6.16
N TRP A 152 26.79 -11.75 -5.31
CA TRP A 152 27.41 -13.00 -5.70
C TRP A 152 27.26 -14.10 -4.63
N LEU A 153 27.62 -15.31 -5.01
CA LEU A 153 27.75 -16.47 -4.14
C LEU A 153 29.22 -16.64 -3.73
N ASP A 154 29.54 -16.42 -2.46
CA ASP A 154 30.83 -16.77 -1.86
C ASP A 154 30.77 -18.18 -1.24
N PRO A 155 31.81 -19.02 -1.37
CA PRO A 155 33.09 -18.80 -2.05
C PRO A 155 33.12 -19.23 -3.52
N ASP A 156 31.97 -19.57 -4.12
CA ASP A 156 31.89 -20.09 -5.49
C ASP A 156 32.31 -19.06 -6.55
N GLY A 157 32.06 -17.77 -6.28
CA GLY A 157 32.37 -16.65 -7.17
C GLY A 157 31.34 -16.42 -8.28
N THR A 158 30.18 -17.10 -8.24
CA THR A 158 29.09 -16.88 -9.19
C THR A 158 28.42 -15.54 -8.95
N ASN A 159 28.47 -14.64 -9.93
CA ASN A 159 27.88 -13.29 -9.86
C ASN A 159 26.43 -13.29 -10.34
N ALA A 160 25.59 -12.48 -9.70
CA ALA A 160 24.20 -12.26 -10.11
C ALA A 160 24.08 -11.36 -11.35
N PHE A 161 25.12 -10.56 -11.64
CA PHE A 161 25.15 -9.60 -12.73
C PHE A 161 26.42 -9.75 -13.56
N ASP A 162 26.33 -9.42 -14.84
CA ASP A 162 27.45 -9.60 -15.78
C ASP A 162 28.53 -8.52 -15.66
N THR A 163 28.18 -7.31 -15.18
CA THR A 163 29.05 -6.14 -15.26
C THR A 163 28.96 -5.27 -14.01
N TRP A 164 30.11 -4.96 -13.42
CA TRP A 164 30.26 -3.97 -12.34
C TRP A 164 29.82 -2.56 -12.82
N PRO A 165 29.09 -1.76 -12.02
CA PRO A 165 28.76 -1.91 -10.60
C PRO A 165 27.50 -2.73 -10.26
N GLY A 166 26.97 -3.50 -11.21
CA GLY A 166 25.77 -4.31 -11.01
C GLY A 166 24.47 -3.55 -11.28
N LYS A 167 23.38 -4.02 -10.67
CA LYS A 167 22.03 -3.49 -10.90
C LYS A 167 21.90 -2.12 -10.25
N ALA A 168 21.46 -1.12 -11.02
CA ALA A 168 21.09 0.18 -10.46
C ALA A 168 19.88 0.00 -9.52
N MET A 169 19.96 0.62 -8.34
CA MET A 169 18.88 0.61 -7.36
C MET A 169 17.95 1.80 -7.58
N THR A 170 16.67 1.63 -7.27
CA THR A 170 15.64 2.66 -7.43
C THR A 170 15.39 3.34 -6.10
N GLU A 171 15.46 4.67 -6.06
CA GLU A 171 15.14 5.47 -4.86
C GLU A 171 13.63 5.49 -4.63
N ASN A 172 13.21 5.15 -3.41
CA ASN A 172 11.84 5.27 -2.92
C ASN A 172 11.67 6.61 -2.20
N GLU A 173 10.42 7.03 -1.99
CA GLU A 173 10.12 8.35 -1.40
C GLU A 173 10.64 8.54 0.04
N ASN A 174 10.89 7.45 0.77
CA ASN A 174 11.45 7.47 2.12
C ASN A 174 12.99 7.56 2.13
N GLY A 175 13.64 7.69 0.96
CA GLY A 175 15.09 7.82 0.80
C GLY A 175 15.86 6.50 0.76
N TRP A 176 15.16 5.37 0.87
CA TRP A 176 15.73 4.03 0.65
C TRP A 176 15.85 3.73 -0.84
N PHE A 177 16.97 3.13 -1.23
CA PHE A 177 17.17 2.57 -2.56
C PHE A 177 16.86 1.08 -2.55
N THR A 178 16.18 0.57 -3.57
CA THR A 178 15.76 -0.83 -3.62
C THR A 178 16.25 -1.53 -4.88
N ALA A 179 16.64 -2.79 -4.73
CA ALA A 179 16.90 -3.71 -5.84
C ALA A 179 16.66 -5.15 -5.39
N ARG A 180 16.35 -6.02 -6.35
CA ARG A 180 16.18 -7.46 -6.11
C ARG A 180 17.36 -8.25 -6.65
N VAL A 181 17.77 -9.28 -5.91
CA VAL A 181 18.88 -10.18 -6.26
C VAL A 181 18.43 -11.64 -6.08
N PRO A 182 19.01 -12.60 -6.80
CA PRO A 182 18.66 -14.01 -6.63
C PRO A 182 18.82 -14.51 -5.19
N ASN A 183 17.91 -15.35 -4.71
CA ASN A 183 17.93 -15.89 -3.35
C ASN A 183 19.15 -16.77 -3.05
N TRP A 184 19.93 -17.18 -4.05
CA TRP A 184 21.14 -17.96 -3.83
C TRP A 184 22.35 -17.10 -3.48
N VAL A 185 22.26 -15.76 -3.62
CA VAL A 185 23.38 -14.89 -3.23
C VAL A 185 23.54 -14.86 -1.71
N ASN A 186 24.78 -14.71 -1.25
CA ASN A 186 25.10 -14.58 0.17
C ASN A 186 26.09 -13.44 0.45
N SER A 187 26.48 -12.71 -0.59
CA SER A 187 27.44 -11.61 -0.51
C SER A 187 27.01 -10.48 -1.43
N ILE A 188 27.09 -9.24 -0.95
CA ILE A 188 26.75 -8.04 -1.70
C ILE A 188 27.78 -6.91 -1.52
N ILE A 189 27.77 -5.96 -2.44
CA ILE A 189 28.38 -4.64 -2.29
C ILE A 189 27.35 -3.59 -2.69
N VAL A 190 27.17 -2.60 -1.83
CA VAL A 190 26.42 -1.38 -2.16
C VAL A 190 27.42 -0.33 -2.61
N SER A 191 27.24 0.20 -3.81
CA SER A 191 28.17 1.12 -4.44
C SER A 191 27.47 2.38 -4.94
N GLY A 192 28.24 3.48 -5.00
CA GLY A 192 27.76 4.79 -5.35
C GLY A 192 28.57 5.43 -6.47
N ASN A 193 27.96 6.40 -7.15
CA ASN A 193 28.62 7.20 -8.20
C ASN A 193 29.29 6.32 -9.26
N GLU A 194 28.51 5.44 -9.89
CA GLU A 194 28.99 4.48 -10.90
C GLU A 194 30.10 3.53 -10.38
N GLY A 195 30.13 3.27 -9.07
CA GLY A 195 31.09 2.37 -8.42
C GLY A 195 32.39 3.02 -7.98
N GLU A 196 32.48 4.36 -7.95
CA GLU A 196 33.65 5.10 -7.43
C GLU A 196 33.81 4.98 -5.90
N VAL A 197 32.70 4.76 -5.18
CA VAL A 197 32.64 4.54 -3.73
C VAL A 197 31.81 3.31 -3.45
N GLN A 198 32.15 2.53 -2.42
CA GLN A 198 31.47 1.27 -2.13
C GLN A 198 31.74 0.78 -0.70
N THR A 199 30.85 -0.06 -0.19
CA THR A 199 31.11 -0.84 1.02
C THR A 199 32.24 -1.85 0.80
N GLU A 200 32.76 -2.42 1.88
CA GLU A 200 33.44 -3.72 1.79
C GLU A 200 32.45 -4.84 1.42
N ASP A 201 32.96 -6.05 1.18
CA ASP A 201 32.13 -7.23 0.92
C ASP A 201 31.21 -7.49 2.14
N VAL A 202 29.90 -7.41 1.92
CA VAL A 202 28.89 -7.61 2.97
C VAL A 202 28.33 -9.02 2.86
N ALA A 203 28.56 -9.84 3.89
CA ALA A 203 27.93 -11.16 3.99
C ALA A 203 26.47 -11.02 4.46
N ILE A 204 25.55 -11.69 3.76
CA ILE A 204 24.12 -11.62 4.00
C ILE A 204 23.49 -13.01 4.14
N GLU A 205 22.37 -13.07 4.85
CA GLU A 205 21.43 -14.19 4.74
C GLU A 205 20.55 -13.98 3.50
N PRO A 206 20.19 -15.06 2.78
CA PRO A 206 19.38 -15.00 1.56
C PRO A 206 17.91 -14.72 1.87
N LYS A 207 17.61 -13.54 2.41
CA LYS A 207 16.27 -13.06 2.72
C LYS A 207 16.25 -11.53 2.63
N GLU A 208 15.07 -10.94 2.65
CA GLU A 208 14.92 -9.48 2.61
C GLU A 208 15.71 -8.79 3.74
N LEU A 209 16.39 -7.68 3.38
CA LEU A 209 17.30 -6.99 4.29
C LEU A 209 17.39 -5.49 4.02
N TRP A 210 17.77 -4.75 5.06
CA TRP A 210 18.03 -3.32 5.06
C TRP A 210 19.48 -3.06 5.44
N ILE A 211 20.19 -2.28 4.64
CA ILE A 211 21.56 -1.86 4.88
C ILE A 211 21.64 -0.33 4.91
N THR A 212 22.13 0.21 6.02
CA THR A 212 22.44 1.64 6.17
C THR A 212 23.95 1.82 5.99
N VAL A 213 24.36 2.58 4.98
CA VAL A 213 25.76 2.91 4.68
C VAL A 213 26.07 4.32 5.18
N TYR A 214 27.13 4.47 5.96
CA TYR A 214 27.58 5.75 6.52
C TYR A 214 28.65 6.43 5.64
N ASP A 215 28.91 7.72 5.88
CA ASP A 215 29.90 8.52 5.13
C ASP A 215 31.32 7.92 5.16
N ASP A 216 31.66 7.15 6.21
CA ASP A 216 32.94 6.47 6.35
C ASP A 216 32.97 5.05 5.74
N LEU A 217 31.91 4.68 5.02
CA LEU A 217 31.69 3.38 4.37
C LEU A 217 31.48 2.21 5.35
N SER A 218 31.38 2.48 6.65
CA SER A 218 30.82 1.51 7.58
C SER A 218 29.33 1.28 7.29
N TYR A 219 28.80 0.16 7.77
CA TYR A 219 27.40 -0.17 7.54
C TYR A 219 26.77 -0.85 8.76
N GLU A 220 25.45 -0.72 8.84
CA GLU A 220 24.58 -1.49 9.73
C GLU A 220 23.61 -2.30 8.87
N LEU A 221 23.37 -3.55 9.28
CA LEU A 221 22.50 -4.48 8.57
C LEU A 221 21.36 -4.95 9.49
N ALA A 222 20.15 -4.91 8.96
CA ALA A 222 18.93 -5.38 9.60
C ALA A 222 18.15 -6.30 8.64
N TYR A 223 17.33 -7.18 9.22
CA TYR A 223 16.45 -8.10 8.49
C TYR A 223 14.97 -7.86 8.82
N GLU A 224 14.71 -6.74 9.47
CA GLU A 224 13.39 -6.20 9.73
C GLU A 224 13.45 -4.75 9.27
N ASP A 225 12.35 -4.26 8.71
CA ASP A 225 12.24 -2.90 8.24
C ASP A 225 12.43 -1.92 9.42
N PRO A 226 13.49 -1.07 9.40
CA PRO A 226 13.79 -0.16 10.49
C PRO A 226 12.74 0.96 10.64
N GLU A 227 11.90 1.22 9.63
CA GLU A 227 10.84 2.23 9.70
C GLU A 227 9.60 1.72 10.43
N THR A 228 9.37 0.40 10.40
CA THR A 228 8.21 -0.24 11.04
C THR A 228 8.58 -0.99 12.33
N ALA A 229 9.86 -1.32 12.50
CA ALA A 229 10.36 -2.02 13.68
C ALA A 229 10.10 -1.23 14.97
N GLY A 230 9.34 -1.84 15.89
CA GLY A 230 9.07 -1.28 17.22
C GLY A 230 7.98 -0.21 17.26
N VAL A 231 7.22 -0.02 16.17
CA VAL A 231 6.03 0.85 16.16
C VAL A 231 4.86 0.12 16.84
N GLU A 232 4.27 0.74 17.86
CA GLU A 232 3.10 0.19 18.55
C GLU A 232 1.88 0.17 17.61
N ASN A 233 1.02 -0.83 17.75
CA ASN A 233 -0.24 -0.88 16.99
C ASN A 233 -1.16 0.29 17.39
N ILE A 234 -1.99 0.70 16.44
CA ILE A 234 -3.11 1.63 16.67
C ILE A 234 -4.43 0.89 16.49
N THR A 235 -5.51 1.46 16.99
CA THR A 235 -6.87 0.98 16.73
C THR A 235 -7.57 1.89 15.72
N VAL A 236 -8.11 1.30 14.67
CA VAL A 236 -9.01 1.98 13.73
C VAL A 236 -10.44 1.63 14.10
N TYR A 237 -11.23 2.65 14.40
CA TYR A 237 -12.66 2.57 14.69
C TYR A 237 -13.44 3.08 13.49
N ALA A 238 -14.52 2.40 13.10
CA ALA A 238 -15.40 2.79 12.01
C ALA A 238 -16.87 2.76 12.41
N GLN A 239 -17.62 3.77 12.02
CA GLN A 239 -19.08 3.71 11.87
C GLN A 239 -19.40 3.65 10.40
N VAL A 240 -20.24 2.68 10.02
CA VAL A 240 -20.63 2.46 8.63
C VAL A 240 -22.15 2.47 8.46
N PRO A 241 -22.65 2.73 7.25
CA PRO A 241 -24.06 2.58 6.93
C PRO A 241 -24.59 1.17 7.21
N ALA A 242 -25.88 1.05 7.49
CA ALA A 242 -26.49 -0.23 7.89
C ALA A 242 -26.52 -1.29 6.75
N ASP A 243 -26.35 -0.88 5.49
CA ASP A 243 -26.27 -1.73 4.30
C ASP A 243 -24.84 -2.19 3.98
N TRP A 244 -23.85 -1.79 4.78
CA TRP A 244 -22.47 -2.27 4.70
C TRP A 244 -22.32 -3.51 5.59
N GLU A 245 -22.61 -4.69 5.03
CA GLU A 245 -22.51 -5.95 5.76
C GLU A 245 -21.06 -6.43 5.86
N GLY A 246 -20.65 -6.84 7.05
CA GLY A 246 -19.29 -7.33 7.33
C GLY A 246 -18.19 -6.31 7.01
N PRO A 247 -18.09 -5.18 7.75
CA PRO A 247 -17.07 -4.17 7.49
C PRO A 247 -15.66 -4.72 7.68
N CYS A 248 -14.77 -4.41 6.75
CA CYS A 248 -13.36 -4.75 6.77
C CYS A 248 -12.50 -3.48 6.75
N LEU A 249 -11.27 -3.63 7.23
CA LEU A 249 -10.23 -2.61 7.15
C LEU A 249 -9.15 -3.06 6.17
N TRP A 250 -8.86 -2.21 5.18
CA TRP A 250 -7.62 -2.25 4.42
C TRP A 250 -6.73 -1.09 4.86
N ALA A 251 -5.44 -1.32 5.05
CA ALA A 251 -4.51 -0.32 5.56
C ALA A 251 -3.12 -0.50 4.96
N TRP A 252 -2.43 0.61 4.69
CA TRP A 252 -1.10 0.63 4.09
C TRP A 252 -0.33 1.89 4.47
N SER A 253 0.96 1.90 4.13
CA SER A 253 1.79 3.10 4.10
C SER A 253 1.79 3.66 2.68
N ALA A 254 1.39 4.92 2.54
CA ALA A 254 1.59 5.71 1.35
C ALA A 254 2.74 6.69 1.61
N PRO A 255 3.61 6.96 0.63
CA PRO A 255 3.49 6.54 -0.77
C PRO A 255 4.20 5.23 -1.11
N ASP A 256 4.90 4.59 -0.16
CA ASP A 256 5.69 3.38 -0.42
C ASP A 256 4.87 2.13 -0.80
N GLY A 257 3.57 2.11 -0.50
CA GLY A 257 2.64 1.05 -0.90
C GLY A 257 2.64 -0.19 0.00
N THR A 258 3.33 -0.15 1.15
CA THR A 258 3.45 -1.30 2.07
C THR A 258 2.11 -1.63 2.71
N ASN A 259 1.54 -2.80 2.39
CA ASN A 259 0.25 -3.23 2.91
C ASN A 259 0.36 -3.85 4.31
N ALA A 260 -0.59 -3.53 5.19
CA ALA A 260 -0.70 -4.12 6.53
C ALA A 260 -1.36 -5.52 6.52
N PHE A 261 -2.11 -5.84 5.46
CA PHE A 261 -2.83 -7.10 5.31
C PHE A 261 -2.48 -7.77 3.99
N ALA A 262 -2.54 -9.10 3.93
CA ALA A 262 -2.04 -9.87 2.79
C ALA A 262 -2.96 -9.79 1.56
N ALA A 263 -4.27 -9.69 1.76
CA ALA A 263 -5.26 -9.83 0.70
C ALA A 263 -6.40 -8.83 0.88
N TRP A 264 -6.86 -8.26 -0.24
CA TRP A 264 -8.11 -7.48 -0.26
C TRP A 264 -9.29 -8.41 0.06
N PRO A 265 -10.32 -8.01 0.83
CA PRO A 265 -10.63 -6.68 1.38
C PRO A 265 -9.93 -6.30 2.70
N GLY A 266 -8.90 -7.03 3.11
CA GLY A 266 -8.28 -6.91 4.41
C GLY A 266 -9.03 -7.72 5.47
N GLU A 267 -8.93 -7.27 6.72
CA GLU A 267 -9.41 -8.04 7.86
C GLU A 267 -10.75 -7.49 8.38
N ALA A 268 -11.63 -8.41 8.80
CA ALA A 268 -12.96 -8.07 9.30
C ALA A 268 -12.87 -7.31 10.64
N MET A 269 -13.58 -6.20 10.73
CA MET A 269 -13.65 -5.40 11.95
C MET A 269 -14.68 -5.98 12.93
N THR A 270 -14.42 -5.82 14.24
CA THR A 270 -15.31 -6.31 15.29
C THR A 270 -16.19 -5.19 15.84
N GLU A 271 -17.50 -5.42 15.90
CA GLU A 271 -18.45 -4.45 16.45
C GLU A 271 -18.45 -4.46 17.99
N ALA A 272 -18.26 -3.28 18.59
CA ALA A 272 -18.45 -3.02 20.01
C ALA A 272 -18.95 -1.59 20.23
N ASP A 273 -19.99 -1.42 21.05
CA ASP A 273 -20.52 -0.12 21.47
C ASP A 273 -20.85 0.85 20.30
N GLY A 274 -21.41 0.32 19.21
CA GLY A 274 -21.81 1.09 18.04
C GLY A 274 -20.66 1.55 17.14
N TRP A 275 -19.49 0.93 17.29
CA TRP A 275 -18.31 1.11 16.45
C TRP A 275 -17.76 -0.26 16.04
N TYR A 276 -17.31 -0.36 14.80
CA TYR A 276 -16.43 -1.44 14.35
C TYR A 276 -14.99 -1.08 14.70
N ALA A 277 -14.19 -2.03 15.15
CA ALA A 277 -12.80 -1.78 15.51
C ALA A 277 -11.88 -2.89 15.01
N LEU A 278 -10.66 -2.51 14.60
CA LEU A 278 -9.57 -3.43 14.30
C LEU A 278 -8.22 -2.80 14.67
N GLU A 279 -7.29 -3.60 15.20
CA GLU A 279 -5.90 -3.18 15.39
C GLU A 279 -5.14 -3.25 14.07
N ALA A 280 -4.38 -2.19 13.77
CA ALA A 280 -3.48 -2.12 12.63
C ALA A 280 -2.08 -1.68 13.11
N PRO A 281 -1.01 -1.98 12.36
CA PRO A 281 0.32 -1.48 12.70
C PRO A 281 0.35 0.05 12.77
N GLY A 282 1.00 0.64 13.76
CA GLY A 282 0.96 2.10 13.93
C GLY A 282 1.73 2.90 12.87
N TRP A 283 2.49 2.23 12.00
CA TRP A 283 3.17 2.87 10.88
C TRP A 283 2.23 3.21 9.72
N ILE A 284 1.02 2.64 9.68
CA ILE A 284 0.07 2.93 8.62
C ILE A 284 -0.25 4.43 8.58
N ASN A 285 -0.50 4.95 7.38
CA ASN A 285 -0.90 6.34 7.18
C ASN A 285 -2.05 6.48 6.16
N SER A 286 -2.53 5.36 5.63
CA SER A 286 -3.62 5.30 4.67
C SER A 286 -4.53 4.12 4.98
N VAL A 287 -5.84 4.34 4.94
CA VAL A 287 -6.85 3.30 5.20
C VAL A 287 -8.03 3.39 4.24
N ILE A 288 -8.68 2.25 4.04
CA ILE A 288 -10.00 2.13 3.41
C ILE A 288 -10.90 1.33 4.35
N ILE A 289 -12.08 1.87 4.61
CA ILE A 289 -13.17 1.10 5.20
C ILE A 289 -13.99 0.53 4.03
N ASN A 290 -14.20 -0.78 4.02
CA ASN A 290 -15.00 -1.44 3.01
C ASN A 290 -15.98 -2.43 3.64
N ALA A 291 -16.91 -2.93 2.85
CA ALA A 291 -17.89 -3.94 3.27
C ALA A 291 -18.39 -4.75 2.07
N ASN A 292 -19.29 -5.70 2.31
CA ASN A 292 -19.89 -6.56 1.30
C ASN A 292 -18.82 -7.30 0.48
N GLU A 293 -17.85 -7.90 1.16
CA GLU A 293 -16.71 -8.60 0.54
C GLU A 293 -15.87 -7.70 -0.38
N GLY A 294 -15.76 -6.41 -0.03
CA GLY A 294 -15.06 -5.40 -0.83
C GLY A 294 -15.90 -4.81 -1.99
N GLY A 295 -17.18 -5.17 -2.10
CA GLY A 295 -18.08 -4.64 -3.13
C GLY A 295 -18.48 -3.17 -2.93
N VAL A 296 -18.24 -2.60 -1.75
CA VAL A 296 -18.40 -1.18 -1.45
C VAL A 296 -17.26 -0.71 -0.54
N GLN A 297 -16.76 0.51 -0.76
CA GLN A 297 -15.62 1.05 -0.02
C GLN A 297 -15.63 2.58 0.03
N THR A 298 -14.89 3.14 0.97
CA THR A 298 -14.53 4.56 0.94
C THR A 298 -13.50 4.84 -0.15
N THR A 299 -13.31 6.11 -0.49
CA THR A 299 -12.03 6.53 -1.09
C THR A 299 -10.88 6.32 -0.11
N ASP A 300 -9.64 6.37 -0.59
CA ASP A 300 -8.44 6.35 0.26
C ASP A 300 -8.48 7.48 1.30
N LEU A 301 -8.33 7.12 2.56
CA LEU A 301 -8.32 8.06 3.68
C LEU A 301 -6.90 8.17 4.23
N SER A 302 -6.31 9.37 4.15
CA SER A 302 -5.04 9.66 4.81
C SER A 302 -5.23 9.86 6.32
N VAL A 303 -4.41 9.19 7.12
CA VAL A 303 -4.43 9.20 8.58
C VAL A 303 -3.04 9.47 9.15
N GLU A 304 -2.97 10.05 10.34
CA GLU A 304 -1.70 10.26 11.04
C GLU A 304 -1.21 8.95 11.70
N SER A 305 0.02 8.54 11.37
CA SER A 305 0.67 7.37 11.98
C SER A 305 0.80 7.52 13.51
N GLY A 306 0.75 6.39 14.21
CA GLY A 306 0.91 6.29 15.66
C GLY A 306 -0.26 6.84 16.47
N LYS A 307 -1.41 7.13 15.85
CA LYS A 307 -2.63 7.58 16.53
C LYS A 307 -3.80 6.66 16.22
N ASP A 308 -4.62 6.40 17.23
CA ASP A 308 -5.93 5.78 17.02
C ASP A 308 -6.79 6.67 16.11
N VAL A 309 -7.58 6.03 15.26
CA VAL A 309 -8.35 6.68 14.19
C VAL A 309 -9.83 6.37 14.36
N TRP A 310 -10.69 7.37 14.26
CA TRP A 310 -12.13 7.21 14.15
C TRP A 310 -12.60 7.65 12.78
N VAL A 311 -13.24 6.74 12.06
CA VAL A 311 -13.81 6.96 10.73
C VAL A 311 -15.33 6.91 10.82
N VAL A 312 -16.01 7.96 10.37
CA VAL A 312 -17.47 7.95 10.19
C VAL A 312 -17.75 7.93 8.71
N VAL A 313 -18.28 6.81 8.22
CA VAL A 313 -18.67 6.60 6.82
C VAL A 313 -20.15 6.91 6.69
N THR A 314 -20.48 7.88 5.84
CA THR A 314 -21.87 8.22 5.51
C THR A 314 -22.32 7.49 4.25
N ASP A 315 -21.43 7.37 3.27
CA ASP A 315 -21.57 6.58 2.04
C ASP A 315 -20.17 6.35 1.43
N ALA A 316 -20.10 5.71 0.26
CA ALA A 316 -18.83 5.34 -0.39
C ALA A 316 -17.96 6.57 -0.75
N GLU A 317 -18.59 7.71 -1.03
CA GLU A 317 -17.90 8.94 -1.41
C GLU A 317 -17.65 9.89 -0.23
N ASN A 318 -18.33 9.68 0.91
CA ASN A 318 -18.30 10.56 2.06
C ASN A 318 -17.92 9.82 3.35
N ALA A 319 -16.67 10.00 3.77
CA ALA A 319 -16.18 9.58 5.07
C ALA A 319 -15.39 10.72 5.75
N SER A 320 -15.41 10.74 7.09
CA SER A 320 -14.66 11.71 7.89
C SER A 320 -13.74 11.01 8.89
N VAL A 321 -12.51 11.52 9.03
CA VAL A 321 -11.49 11.01 9.93
C VAL A 321 -11.33 11.95 11.14
N SER A 322 -11.24 11.39 12.35
CA SER A 322 -10.84 12.08 13.57
C SER A 322 -9.88 11.24 14.42
N TYR A 323 -9.16 11.89 15.35
CA TYR A 323 -8.20 11.25 16.27
C TYR A 323 -8.69 11.22 17.72
N GLU A 324 -9.97 11.56 17.89
CA GLU A 324 -10.71 11.40 19.13
C GLU A 324 -12.08 10.84 18.75
N GLN A 325 -12.66 10.02 19.61
CA GLN A 325 -14.01 9.49 19.41
C GLN A 325 -14.99 10.65 19.24
N PRO A 326 -15.68 10.77 18.10
CA PRO A 326 -16.71 11.78 17.92
C PRO A 326 -17.77 11.63 19.02
N ALA A 327 -18.14 12.74 19.65
CA ALA A 327 -19.26 12.75 20.56
C ALA A 327 -20.54 12.47 19.77
N GLY A 328 -20.94 11.20 19.72
CA GLY A 328 -22.21 10.80 19.12
C GLY A 328 -23.34 11.43 19.92
N ASP A 329 -24.13 12.27 19.26
CA ASP A 329 -25.45 12.65 19.73
C ASP A 329 -26.27 11.35 19.71
N ALA A 330 -26.24 10.63 20.83
CA ALA A 330 -27.14 9.52 21.06
C ALA A 330 -28.53 10.13 20.93
N ALA A 331 -29.21 9.86 19.80
CA ALA A 331 -30.59 10.23 19.60
C ALA A 331 -31.36 9.78 20.85
N GLU A 332 -31.67 10.75 21.70
CA GLU A 332 -32.44 10.54 22.91
C GLU A 332 -33.81 10.09 22.41
N VAL A 333 -34.03 8.77 22.43
CA VAL A 333 -35.35 8.21 22.25
C VAL A 333 -36.15 8.69 23.45
N GLU A 334 -36.76 9.86 23.33
CA GLU A 334 -37.76 10.34 24.27
C GLU A 334 -38.88 9.31 24.29
N SER A 335 -38.82 8.41 25.26
CA SER A 335 -39.95 7.58 25.66
C SER A 335 -41.02 8.51 26.24
N PRO A 336 -42.25 8.53 25.70
CA PRO A 336 -43.30 9.38 26.25
C PRO A 336 -43.77 8.76 27.56
N ALA A 337 -43.48 9.42 28.68
CA ALA A 337 -44.09 9.13 29.98
C ALA A 337 -45.30 10.06 30.21
N PRO A 338 -46.34 9.58 30.91
CA PRO A 338 -47.74 9.91 30.62
C PRO A 338 -48.20 11.24 31.24
N GLU A 339 -48.96 12.02 30.47
CA GLU A 339 -49.62 13.22 30.99
C GLU A 339 -50.76 12.86 31.95
N ALA A 340 -50.66 13.39 33.18
CA ALA A 340 -51.72 13.37 34.16
C ALA A 340 -52.72 14.52 33.93
N SER A 341 -53.99 14.13 33.88
CA SER A 341 -55.21 14.95 33.90
C SER A 341 -55.15 16.15 34.87
N PRO A 342 -55.79 17.27 34.49
CA PRO A 342 -56.97 17.67 35.24
C PRO A 342 -58.19 18.06 34.38
N ALA A 343 -59.35 17.88 35.00
CA ALA A 343 -60.67 18.08 34.44
C ALA A 343 -61.12 19.56 34.35
N ALA A 344 -61.89 19.83 33.29
CA ALA A 344 -63.02 20.77 33.09
C ALA A 344 -62.93 22.20 33.67
N THR A 345 -63.27 23.25 32.91
CA THR A 345 -64.67 23.57 32.54
C THR A 345 -64.76 24.75 31.54
N GLU A 346 -65.71 24.61 30.60
CA GLU A 346 -66.45 25.60 29.80
C GLU A 346 -65.85 26.36 28.60
N ALA A 347 -66.69 26.41 27.56
CA ALA A 347 -66.49 26.81 26.16
C ALA A 347 -67.18 28.18 25.88
N PRO A 348 -67.43 28.61 24.62
CA PRO A 348 -66.60 28.63 23.40
C PRO A 348 -66.55 30.05 22.75
N ALA A 349 -65.68 30.27 21.76
CA ALA A 349 -66.05 30.91 20.48
C ALA A 349 -64.85 31.01 19.50
N GLU A 350 -65.10 30.44 18.31
CA GLU A 350 -64.66 30.77 16.95
C GLU A 350 -63.60 31.87 16.70
N ALA A 351 -62.60 31.57 15.85
CA ALA A 351 -62.55 31.98 14.44
C ALA A 351 -61.11 32.16 13.90
N GLU A 352 -60.87 31.51 12.76
CA GLU A 352 -60.04 31.91 11.60
C GLU A 352 -58.54 32.26 11.74
N GLY A 353 -57.74 31.51 10.96
CA GLY A 353 -57.05 32.15 9.83
C GLY A 353 -55.52 32.18 9.83
N GLY A 354 -54.91 31.39 8.94
CA GLY A 354 -53.88 31.91 8.04
C GLY A 354 -52.41 31.77 8.45
N SER A 355 -51.74 30.80 7.81
CA SER A 355 -50.32 30.47 7.90
C SER A 355 -49.35 31.56 7.43
N SER A 356 -48.37 31.82 8.30
CA SER A 356 -46.93 32.11 8.11
C SER A 356 -46.40 32.49 6.73
N ALA A 357 -45.85 33.72 6.66
CA ALA A 357 -44.94 34.18 5.62
C ALA A 357 -43.48 33.85 5.98
N THR A 358 -42.82 33.08 5.12
CA THR A 358 -41.39 32.76 5.14
C THR A 358 -40.53 34.01 4.91
N VAL A 359 -39.63 34.32 5.85
CA VAL A 359 -38.55 35.32 5.67
C VAL A 359 -37.22 34.59 5.62
N TRP A 360 -36.48 34.85 4.54
CA TRP A 360 -35.12 34.39 4.25
C TRP A 360 -34.09 35.16 5.07
N ILE A 361 -33.07 34.48 5.61
CA ILE A 361 -31.77 35.11 5.88
C ILE A 361 -30.64 34.17 5.44
N ILE A 362 -29.88 34.68 4.47
CA ILE A 362 -28.64 34.15 3.87
C ILE A 362 -27.49 34.41 4.84
N VAL A 363 -26.62 33.42 5.08
CA VAL A 363 -25.34 33.61 5.79
C VAL A 363 -24.19 33.53 4.79
N ALA A 364 -23.39 34.59 4.77
CA ALA A 364 -22.22 34.76 3.93
C ALA A 364 -21.00 34.07 4.54
N VAL A 365 -20.29 33.28 3.73
CA VAL A 365 -19.00 32.65 4.08
C VAL A 365 -17.87 33.57 3.60
N VAL A 366 -16.97 33.92 4.51
CA VAL A 366 -15.74 34.69 4.23
C VAL A 366 -14.61 33.70 3.99
N VAL A 367 -14.03 33.74 2.79
CA VAL A 367 -12.83 32.99 2.41
C VAL A 367 -11.61 33.89 2.59
N VAL A 368 -10.62 33.43 3.35
CA VAL A 368 -9.29 34.07 3.47
C VAL A 368 -8.31 33.24 2.64
N ALA A 369 -7.78 33.82 1.57
CA ALA A 369 -6.71 33.27 0.77
C ALA A 369 -5.36 33.86 1.23
N VAL A 370 -4.40 33.01 1.56
CA VAL A 370 -2.99 33.38 1.76
C VAL A 370 -2.23 33.03 0.48
N VAL A 371 -1.64 34.04 -0.16
CA VAL A 371 -0.78 33.90 -1.32
C VAL A 371 0.65 34.21 -0.89
N VAL A 372 1.55 33.21 -0.97
CA VAL A 372 3.00 33.40 -0.86
C VAL A 372 3.57 33.47 -2.27
N VAL A 373 4.15 34.62 -2.63
CA VAL A 373 4.91 34.80 -3.88
C VAL A 373 6.40 34.80 -3.53
N ALA A 374 7.12 33.79 -4.00
CA ALA A 374 8.57 33.81 -4.15
C ALA A 374 8.90 34.20 -5.61
N VAL A 375 9.66 35.27 -5.81
CA VAL A 375 10.34 35.56 -7.08
C VAL A 375 11.81 35.86 -6.80
N VAL A 376 12.65 35.06 -7.45
CA VAL A 376 14.11 35.10 -7.43
C VAL A 376 14.64 36.15 -8.43
N VAL A 377 15.87 36.59 -8.17
CA VAL A 377 16.87 37.18 -9.09
C VAL A 377 16.84 38.71 -9.22
N SER A 378 17.89 39.34 -8.68
CA SER A 378 18.66 40.34 -9.42
C SER A 378 20.10 40.41 -8.92
N LYS A 379 20.99 39.87 -9.76
CA LYS A 379 22.43 40.13 -9.78
C LYS A 379 22.72 41.64 -9.72
N LYS A 380 23.54 42.07 -8.77
CA LYS A 380 24.39 43.26 -8.90
C LYS A 380 25.70 43.07 -8.14
N LYS A 381 26.77 42.74 -8.86
CA LYS A 381 28.15 43.09 -8.49
C LYS A 381 28.90 43.63 -9.72
N LYS A 382 29.25 44.91 -9.64
CA LYS A 382 30.34 45.65 -10.30
C LYS A 382 30.61 46.80 -9.31
N LYS A 383 31.75 46.89 -8.63
CA LYS A 383 33.09 47.40 -9.01
C LYS A 383 33.79 47.59 -7.62
N ASP A 384 35.10 47.54 -7.42
CA ASP A 384 36.30 47.73 -8.24
C ASP A 384 37.35 46.66 -7.92
#